data_AF-A0A6J4HR95-F1
#
_entry.id   AF-A0A6J4HR95-F1
#
_cell.length_a   1.000
_cell.length_b   1.000
_cell.length_c   1.000
_cell.angle_alpha   90.00
_cell.angle_beta   90.00
_cell.angle_gamma   90.00
#
_symmetry.space_group_name_H-M   'P 1'
#
loop_
_entity.id
_entity.type
_entity.pdbx_description
1 polymer ?
#
loop_
_entity_poly.entity_id
_entity_poly.type
_entity_poly.pdbx_seq_one_letter_code
_entity_poly.pdbx_strand_id
1 'polypeptide(L)'
;MTYGETMVDEITAAAPQGVDAAFDTAGQEFIARVAGLVPASRILTIVDFAAGAQGAIVAAGDPTALTTETLPPVLDLAARGAFQTEIARKFPFEQVPQALALSQGGHLRGKIVVSGANQA
;
A
#
# COMPACT_ATOMS: atom_id res chain seq x y z
N MET A 1 -2.86 -16.19 2.08
CA MET A 1 -1.58 -16.04 2.80
C MET A 1 -1.92 -15.47 4.15
N THR A 2 -1.52 -16.18 5.19
CA THR A 2 -1.88 -15.81 6.56
C THR A 2 -0.77 -14.92 7.09
N TYR A 3 -1.11 -13.72 7.57
CA TYR A 3 -0.15 -12.91 8.31
C TYR A 3 0.11 -13.63 9.65
N GLY A 4 1.28 -14.25 9.80
CA GLY A 4 1.58 -15.12 10.94
C GLY A 4 2.95 -15.80 10.83
N GLU A 5 3.23 -16.74 11.74
CA GLU A 5 4.54 -17.43 11.83
C GLU A 5 4.89 -18.20 10.55
N THR A 6 3.88 -18.69 9.82
CA THR A 6 4.04 -19.47 8.58
C THR A 6 4.27 -18.61 7.33
N MET A 7 4.21 -17.29 7.44
CA MET A 7 4.23 -16.38 6.29
C MET A 7 5.48 -16.58 5.41
N VAL A 8 6.66 -16.73 6.03
CA VAL A 8 7.92 -16.90 5.29
C VAL A 8 7.95 -18.22 4.52
N ASP A 9 7.46 -19.30 5.15
CA ASP A 9 7.38 -20.62 4.51
C ASP A 9 6.38 -20.60 3.36
N GLU A 10 5.20 -19.98 3.55
CA GLU A 10 4.18 -19.81 2.51
C GLU A 10 4.72 -19.00 1.31
N ILE A 11 5.48 -17.92 1.56
CA ILE A 11 6.10 -17.13 0.50
C ILE A 11 7.14 -17.95 -0.25
N THR A 12 8.02 -18.65 0.48
CA THR A 12 9.09 -19.46 -0.11
C THR A 12 8.53 -20.58 -0.98
N ALA A 13 7.47 -21.24 -0.53
CA ALA A 13 6.78 -22.27 -1.31
C ALA A 13 6.11 -21.70 -2.58
N ALA A 14 5.53 -20.50 -2.50
CA ALA A 14 4.90 -19.83 -3.64
C ALA A 14 5.92 -19.24 -4.64
N ALA A 15 7.11 -18.89 -4.18
CA ALA A 15 8.18 -18.28 -4.96
C ALA A 15 9.49 -19.10 -4.86
N PRO A 16 9.55 -20.31 -5.45
CA PRO A 16 10.72 -21.19 -5.34
C PRO A 16 11.98 -20.61 -5.99
N GLN A 17 11.83 -19.61 -6.85
CA GLN A 17 12.95 -18.89 -7.48
C GLN A 17 13.47 -17.73 -6.62
N GLY A 18 12.88 -17.51 -5.44
CA GLY A 18 13.12 -16.34 -4.59
C GLY A 18 12.17 -15.18 -4.85
N VAL A 19 12.32 -14.14 -4.02
CA VAL A 19 11.54 -12.89 -4.09
C VAL A 19 12.48 -11.75 -4.49
N ASP A 20 12.07 -10.90 -5.42
CA ASP A 20 12.92 -9.81 -5.93
C ASP A 20 12.92 -8.54 -5.04
N ALA A 21 11.78 -8.29 -4.39
CA ALA A 21 11.54 -7.12 -3.55
C ALA A 21 10.34 -7.36 -2.61
N ALA A 22 10.29 -6.60 -1.51
CA ALA A 22 9.18 -6.63 -0.56
C ALA A 22 8.61 -5.22 -0.36
N PHE A 23 7.28 -5.12 -0.29
CA PHE A 23 6.56 -3.86 -0.11
C PHE A 23 5.75 -3.90 1.19
N ASP A 24 6.03 -2.96 2.09
CA ASP A 24 5.35 -2.80 3.36
C ASP A 24 4.38 -1.63 3.33
N THR A 25 3.09 -1.98 3.43
CA THR A 25 1.98 -1.03 3.50
C THR A 25 1.14 -1.19 4.76
N ALA A 26 1.56 -2.06 5.70
CA ALA A 26 0.77 -2.45 6.87
C ALA A 26 1.54 -2.31 8.20
N GLY A 27 2.88 -2.38 8.16
CA GLY A 27 3.76 -2.32 9.32
C GLY A 27 3.85 -3.66 10.03
N GLN A 28 3.80 -3.66 11.36
CA GLN A 28 3.77 -4.87 12.20
C GLN A 28 5.06 -5.71 12.15
N GLU A 29 6.22 -5.06 12.31
CA GLU A 29 7.54 -5.71 12.27
C GLU A 29 7.84 -6.39 10.91
N PHE A 30 7.20 -5.94 9.83
CA PHE A 30 7.32 -6.56 8.50
C PHE A 30 8.78 -6.66 8.03
N ILE A 31 9.59 -5.62 8.25
CA ILE A 31 11.00 -5.58 7.87
C ILE A 31 11.77 -6.77 8.48
N ALA A 32 11.63 -6.98 9.78
CA ALA A 32 12.30 -8.08 10.49
C ALA A 32 11.82 -9.46 9.97
N ARG A 33 10.52 -9.58 9.65
CA ARG A 33 9.94 -10.84 9.16
C ARG A 33 10.47 -11.25 7.79
N VAL A 34 10.74 -10.29 6.90
CA VAL A 34 11.19 -10.58 5.52
C VAL A 34 12.70 -10.47 5.33
N ALA A 35 13.47 -10.18 6.38
CA ALA A 35 14.93 -10.01 6.32
C ALA A 35 15.69 -11.24 5.77
N GLY A 36 15.10 -12.44 5.91
CA GLY A 36 15.66 -13.68 5.34
C GLY A 36 15.27 -13.94 3.88
N LEU A 37 14.29 -13.20 3.34
CA LEU A 37 13.79 -13.38 1.97
C LEU A 37 14.47 -12.44 0.98
N VAL A 38 14.70 -11.20 1.38
CA VAL A 38 15.34 -10.16 0.55
C VAL A 38 16.27 -9.29 1.41
N PRO A 39 17.36 -8.75 0.85
CA PRO A 39 18.18 -7.78 1.57
C PRO A 39 17.38 -6.50 1.86
N ALA A 40 17.73 -5.78 2.92
CA ALA A 40 17.01 -4.57 3.33
C ALA A 40 16.89 -3.52 2.20
N SER A 41 17.91 -3.39 1.35
CA SER A 41 17.91 -2.49 0.18
C SER A 41 16.87 -2.83 -0.90
N ARG A 42 16.20 -3.99 -0.80
CA ARG A 42 15.09 -4.43 -1.66
C ARG A 42 13.73 -4.38 -0.95
N ILE A 43 13.67 -3.78 0.25
CA ILE A 43 12.44 -3.56 0.98
C ILE A 43 12.04 -2.09 0.84
N LEU A 44 10.80 -1.85 0.41
CA LEU A 44 10.18 -0.53 0.37
C LEU A 44 9.07 -0.46 1.42
N THR A 45 9.06 0.58 2.26
CA THR A 45 7.99 0.82 3.23
C THR A 45 7.44 2.24 3.14
N ILE A 46 6.13 2.36 3.31
CA ILE A 46 5.43 3.66 3.44
C ILE A 46 4.91 3.89 4.87
N VAL A 47 5.17 2.96 5.79
CA VAL A 47 4.58 2.94 7.14
C VAL A 47 5.62 2.86 8.26
N ASP A 48 6.79 2.26 8.02
CA ASP A 48 7.90 2.21 8.98
C ASP A 48 9.01 3.20 8.57
N PHE A 49 8.89 4.44 9.04
CA PHE A 49 9.86 5.48 8.73
C PHE A 49 11.24 5.28 9.38
N ALA A 50 11.34 4.40 10.39
CA ALA A 50 12.60 4.08 11.04
C ALA A 50 13.41 3.02 10.28
N ALA A 51 12.78 2.26 9.38
CA ALA A 51 13.40 1.20 8.60
C ALA A 51 14.60 1.65 7.75
N GLY A 52 14.69 2.95 7.42
CA GLY A 52 15.84 3.53 6.72
C GLY A 52 17.17 3.29 7.45
N ALA A 53 17.16 3.26 8.80
CA ALA A 53 18.34 2.95 9.60
C ALA A 53 18.85 1.50 9.40
N GLN A 54 17.98 0.62 8.91
CA GLN A 54 18.28 -0.79 8.61
C GLN A 54 18.65 -0.99 7.12
N GLY A 55 18.69 0.08 6.32
CA GLY A 55 18.98 0.03 4.89
C GLY A 55 17.76 -0.16 3.98
N ALA A 56 16.54 -0.09 4.52
CA ALA A 56 15.32 -0.13 3.72
C ALA A 56 15.04 1.19 2.99
N ILE A 57 14.28 1.10 1.91
CA ILE A 57 13.78 2.26 1.16
C ILE A 57 12.53 2.80 1.86
N VAL A 58 12.63 3.99 2.43
CA VAL A 58 11.48 4.67 3.05
C VAL A 58 10.84 5.59 2.02
N ALA A 59 9.67 5.19 1.51
CA ALA A 59 8.87 5.99 0.60
C ALA A 59 7.89 6.84 1.43
N ALA A 60 8.41 7.91 2.05
CA ALA A 60 7.63 8.73 2.97
C ALA A 60 6.55 9.60 2.31
N GLY A 61 6.51 9.64 0.98
CA GLY A 61 5.65 10.53 0.22
C GLY A 61 5.95 11.99 0.60
N ASP A 62 6.84 12.65 -0.13
CA ASP A 62 7.01 14.09 0.09
C ASP A 62 5.76 14.82 -0.45
N PRO A 63 4.92 15.42 0.41
CA PRO A 63 3.71 16.11 -0.03
C PRO A 63 4.04 17.33 -0.91
N THR A 64 5.29 17.79 -0.93
CA THR A 64 5.78 18.86 -1.81
C THR A 64 6.36 18.33 -3.14
N ALA A 65 6.66 17.02 -3.22
CA ALA A 65 7.10 16.35 -4.46
C ALA A 65 5.92 15.84 -5.32
N LEU A 66 4.68 15.99 -4.84
CA LEU A 66 3.48 15.90 -5.66
C LEU A 66 3.37 17.13 -6.54
N THR A 67 4.30 17.24 -7.50
CA THR A 67 4.33 18.32 -8.47
C THR A 67 3.43 17.98 -9.65
N THR A 68 3.13 18.99 -10.46
CA THR A 68 2.44 18.81 -11.75
C THR A 68 3.21 17.92 -12.73
N GLU A 69 4.45 17.56 -12.44
CA GLU A 69 5.31 16.75 -13.30
C GLU A 69 5.28 15.25 -12.95
N THR A 70 5.05 14.89 -11.67
CA THR A 70 5.04 13.48 -11.24
C THR A 70 3.69 12.80 -11.45
N LEU A 71 2.60 13.58 -11.54
CA LEU A 71 1.25 13.08 -11.72
C LEU A 71 0.89 12.63 -13.16
N PRO A 72 1.25 13.37 -14.23
CA PRO A 72 0.85 13.01 -15.60
C PRO A 72 1.25 11.60 -16.05
N PRO A 73 2.46 11.08 -15.75
CA PRO A 73 2.83 9.71 -16.12
C PRO A 73 1.91 8.65 -15.49
N VAL A 74 1.50 8.87 -14.24
CA VAL A 74 0.57 7.97 -13.53
C VAL A 74 -0.84 8.05 -14.13
N LEU A 75 -1.28 9.25 -14.50
CA LEU A 75 -2.58 9.45 -15.16
C LEU A 75 -2.61 8.82 -16.55
N ASP A 76 -1.53 8.89 -17.33
CA ASP A 76 -1.43 8.23 -18.64
C ASP A 76 -1.55 6.71 -18.50
N LEU A 77 -0.85 6.12 -17.52
CA LEU A 77 -0.98 4.70 -17.17
C LEU A 77 -2.43 4.33 -16.84
N ALA A 78 -3.13 5.16 -16.06
CA ALA A 78 -4.53 4.94 -15.73
C ALA A 78 -5.43 5.08 -16.96
N ALA A 79 -5.22 6.11 -17.78
CA ALA A 79 -6.01 6.40 -18.97
C ALA A 79 -5.95 5.28 -20.01
N ARG A 80 -4.77 4.65 -20.17
CA ARG A 80 -4.59 3.48 -21.04
C ARG A 80 -4.95 2.14 -20.39
N GLY A 81 -5.46 2.16 -19.15
CA GLY A 81 -5.90 0.96 -18.44
C GLY A 81 -4.76 0.05 -17.97
N ALA A 82 -3.53 0.57 -17.82
CA ALA A 82 -2.40 -0.21 -17.31
C ALA A 82 -2.59 -0.62 -15.84
N PHE A 83 -3.42 0.13 -15.09
CA PHE A 83 -3.97 -0.29 -13.81
C PHE A 83 -5.38 0.28 -13.62
N GLN A 84 -6.14 -0.31 -12.71
CA GLN A 84 -7.45 0.18 -12.31
C GLN A 84 -7.52 0.25 -10.79
N THR A 85 -8.08 1.34 -10.26
CA THR A 85 -8.38 1.47 -8.84
C THR A 85 -9.67 0.71 -8.53
N GLU A 86 -9.57 -0.35 -7.75
CA GLU A 86 -10.74 -1.04 -7.22
C GLU A 86 -11.46 -0.15 -6.20
N ILE A 87 -12.78 0.01 -6.36
CA ILE A 87 -13.62 0.76 -5.44
C ILE A 87 -14.38 -0.24 -4.58
N ALA A 88 -14.04 -0.31 -3.29
CA ALA A 88 -14.68 -1.20 -2.34
C ALA A 88 -16.12 -0.75 -2.05
N ARG A 89 -16.30 0.56 -1.81
CA ARG A 89 -17.60 1.16 -1.52
C ARG A 89 -17.58 2.67 -1.80
N LYS A 90 -18.73 3.20 -2.17
CA LYS A 90 -18.98 4.64 -2.28
C LYS A 90 -19.95 5.09 -1.18
N PHE A 91 -19.68 6.24 -0.58
CA PHE A 91 -20.55 6.88 0.40
C PHE A 91 -20.84 8.32 -0.02
N PRO A 92 -22.04 8.85 0.24
CA PRO A 92 -22.27 10.28 0.18
C PRO A 92 -21.56 10.97 1.38
N PHE A 93 -21.31 12.28 1.27
CA PHE A 93 -20.55 13.03 2.29
C PHE A 93 -21.18 12.94 3.69
N GLU A 94 -22.50 12.88 3.78
CA GLU A 94 -23.25 12.75 5.04
C GLU A 94 -22.95 11.44 5.77
N GLN A 95 -22.35 10.45 5.09
CA GLN A 95 -22.01 9.14 5.63
C GLN A 95 -20.49 8.95 5.86
N VAL A 96 -19.72 10.03 5.97
CA VAL A 96 -18.30 9.97 6.35
C VAL A 96 -18.06 9.13 7.62
N PRO A 97 -18.86 9.21 8.70
CA PRO A 97 -18.66 8.36 9.87
C PRO A 97 -18.70 6.86 9.56
N GLN A 98 -19.63 6.43 8.71
CA GLN A 98 -19.77 5.04 8.27
C GLN A 98 -18.61 4.64 7.35
N ALA A 99 -18.18 5.53 6.46
CA ALA A 99 -17.01 5.33 5.61
C ALA A 99 -15.74 5.12 6.45
N LEU A 100 -15.54 5.94 7.48
CA LEU A 100 -14.40 5.84 8.39
C LEU A 100 -14.45 4.55 9.21
N ALA A 101 -15.59 4.21 9.80
CA ALA A 101 -15.76 2.97 10.55
C ALA A 101 -15.45 1.73 9.68
N LEU A 102 -15.91 1.74 8.43
CA LEU A 102 -15.59 0.68 7.47
C LEU A 102 -14.08 0.63 7.17
N SER A 103 -13.44 1.79 6.95
CA SER A 103 -11.99 1.88 6.70
C SER A 103 -11.16 1.33 7.86
N GLN A 104 -11.55 1.66 9.10
CA GLN A 104 -10.86 1.21 10.31
C GLN A 104 -10.96 -0.31 10.51
N GLY A 105 -11.92 -0.98 9.86
CA GLY A 105 -12.03 -2.43 9.86
C GLY A 105 -10.83 -3.14 9.20
N GLY A 106 -10.00 -2.47 8.40
CA GLY A 106 -8.69 -2.96 7.94
C GLY A 106 -8.67 -4.11 6.91
N HIS A 107 -9.81 -4.74 6.62
CA HIS A 107 -9.90 -5.94 5.76
C HIS A 107 -10.53 -5.66 4.38
N LEU A 108 -10.57 -4.40 3.96
CA LEU A 108 -11.15 -4.03 2.68
C LEU A 108 -10.21 -4.31 1.53
N ARG A 109 -10.79 -4.75 0.42
CA ARG A 109 -10.12 -4.74 -0.88
C ARG A 109 -10.62 -3.54 -1.68
N GLY A 110 -9.71 -2.63 -2.02
CA GLY A 110 -10.01 -1.41 -2.79
C GLY A 110 -10.18 -0.15 -1.94
N LYS A 111 -10.46 0.97 -2.62
CA LYS A 111 -10.63 2.30 -2.01
C LYS A 111 -12.08 2.54 -1.58
N ILE A 112 -12.25 3.26 -0.49
CA ILE A 112 -13.52 3.90 -0.15
C ILE A 112 -13.54 5.27 -0.81
N VAL A 113 -14.61 5.58 -1.53
CA VAL A 113 -14.83 6.90 -2.13
C VAL A 113 -15.94 7.60 -1.38
N VAL A 114 -15.67 8.83 -0.92
CA VAL A 114 -16.70 9.73 -0.40
C VAL A 114 -16.95 10.78 -1.47
N SER A 115 -18.16 10.82 -2.00
CA SER A 115 -18.58 11.87 -2.93
C SER A 115 -18.89 13.13 -2.14
N GLY A 116 -18.37 14.27 -2.58
CA GLY A 116 -18.70 15.57 -1.98
C GLY A 116 -20.20 15.84 -2.02
N ALA A 117 -20.68 16.69 -1.11
CA ALA A 117 -22.06 17.18 -1.19
C ALA A 117 -22.26 17.79 -2.58
N ASN A 118 -23.27 17.33 -3.30
CA ASN A 118 -23.63 17.86 -4.61
C ASN A 118 -23.75 19.38 -4.46
N GLN A 119 -22.86 20.17 -5.08
CA GLN A 119 -23.11 21.61 -5.19
C GLN A 119 -24.28 21.74 -6.16
N ALA A 120 -25.43 22.14 -5.63
CA ALA A 120 -26.57 22.56 -6.45
C ALA A 120 -26.19 23.74 -7.35
#